data_AF-A0A0N1LG72-F1
#
_entry.id   AF-A0A0N1LG72-F1
#
_cell.length_a   1.000
_cell.length_b   1.000
_cell.length_c   1.000
_cell.angle_alpha   90.00
_cell.angle_beta   90.00
_cell.angle_gamma   90.00
#
_symmetry.space_group_name_H-M   'P 1'
#
loop_
_entity.id
_entity.type
_entity.pdbx_description
1 polymer ?
#
loop_
_entity_poly.entity_id
_entity_poly.type
_entity_poly.pdbx_seq_one_letter_code
_entity_poly.pdbx_strand_id
1 'polypeptide(L)' 'MTEVRRFLTLLLLAGCGKQGALAPVPPNPPPVAPVNAARAPTPEEMLVPPTQSIPRRVDDPIRSSQERPDDRFNLPPPKR' A
#
# COMPACT_ATOMS: atom_id res chain seq x y z
N MET A 1 33.20 7.25 -19.75
CA MET A 1 33.15 7.00 -18.29
C MET A 1 31.81 7.35 -17.63
N THR A 2 31.09 8.38 -18.08
CA THR A 2 29.84 8.84 -17.46
C THR A 2 28.70 7.81 -17.52
N GLU A 3 28.54 7.10 -18.64
CA GLU A 3 27.48 6.08 -18.78
C GLU A 3 27.72 4.85 -17.90
N VAL A 4 28.97 4.40 -17.79
CA VAL A 4 29.35 3.28 -16.90
C VAL A 4 29.06 3.64 -15.45
N ARG A 5 29.29 4.90 -15.05
CA ARG A 5 28.96 5.39 -13.70
C ARG A 5 27.46 5.37 -13.44
N ARG A 6 26.63 5.80 -14.41
CA ARG A 6 25.16 5.78 -14.29
C ARG A 6 24.63 4.35 -14.16
N PHE A 7 25.16 3.43 -14.95
CA PHE A 7 24.76 2.03 -14.91
C PHE A 7 25.12 1.36 -13.57
N LEU A 8 26.31 1.65 -13.03
CA LEU A 8 26.74 1.15 -11.73
C LEU A 8 25.84 1.63 -10.59
N THR A 9 25.40 2.90 -10.61
CA THR A 9 24.48 3.45 -9.61
C THR A 9 23.12 2.74 -9.62
N LEU A 10 22.57 2.44 -10.79
CA LEU A 10 21.30 1.70 -10.91
C LEU A 10 21.42 0.27 -10.36
N LEU A 11 22.57 -0.38 -10.59
CA LEU A 11 22.81 -1.74 -10.08
C LEU A 11 22.86 -1.79 -8.54
N LEU A 12 23.48 -0.80 -7.90
CA LEU A 12 23.52 -0.73 -6.44
C LEU A 12 22.13 -0.55 -5.81
N LEU A 13 21.21 0.17 -6.47
CA LEU A 13 19.86 0.38 -5.97
C LEU A 13 18.96 -0.85 -6.10
N ALA A 14 19.24 -1.73 -7.07
CA ALA A 14 18.42 -2.93 -7.31
C ALA A 14 18.60 -4.04 -6.26
N GLY A 15 19.63 -3.97 -5.40
CA GLY A 15 19.94 -5.00 -4.40
C GLY A 15 19.16 -4.91 -3.08
N CYS A 16 18.40 -3.84 -2.83
CA CYS A 16 17.79 -3.56 -1.54
C CYS A 16 16.36 -4.11 -1.41
N GLY A 17 16.18 -5.43 -1.61
CA GLY A 17 14.83 -6.01 -1.69
C GLY A 17 14.76 -7.52 -1.54
N LYS A 18 15.30 -8.09 -0.46
CA LYS A 18 15.15 -9.54 -0.18
C LYS A 18 13.66 -9.88 0.02
N GLN A 19 13.10 -10.66 -0.90
CA GLN A 19 11.78 -11.29 -0.75
C GLN A 19 11.96 -12.74 -0.32
N GLY A 20 11.18 -13.18 0.67
CA GLY A 20 11.21 -14.54 1.17
C GLY A 20 10.32 -14.69 2.40
N ALA A 21 10.26 -15.91 2.94
CA ALA A 21 9.52 -16.18 4.17
C ALA A 21 10.02 -15.26 5.30
N LEU A 22 9.08 -14.64 6.00
CA LEU A 22 9.37 -13.75 7.11
C LEU A 22 9.44 -14.56 8.41
N ALA A 23 10.40 -14.23 9.25
CA ALA A 23 10.53 -14.80 10.58
C ALA A 23 10.83 -13.68 11.59
N PRO A 24 10.36 -13.80 12.85
CA PRO A 24 10.76 -12.89 13.90
C PRO A 24 12.28 -12.85 14.07
N VAL A 25 12.82 -11.66 14.30
CA VAL A 25 14.25 -11.50 14.61
C VAL A 25 14.47 -11.87 16.08
N PRO A 26 15.34 -12.86 16.39
CA PRO A 26 15.64 -13.23 17.77
C PRO A 26 16.15 -12.01 18.57
N PRO A 27 15.81 -11.90 19.86
CA PRO A 27 15.09 -12.88 20.68
C PRO A 27 13.56 -12.72 20.65
N ASN A 28 12.99 -11.95 19.72
CA ASN A 28 11.58 -11.59 19.77
C ASN A 28 10.69 -12.80 19.44
N PRO A 29 9.73 -13.16 20.31
CA PRO A 29 8.76 -14.20 20.03
C PRO A 29 7.73 -13.72 18.99
N PRO A 30 7.01 -14.65 18.33
CA PRO A 30 5.89 -14.28 17.48
C PRO A 30 4.76 -13.60 18.28
N PRO A 31 3.88 -12.82 17.61
CA PRO A 31 2.71 -12.23 18.25
C PRO A 31 1.81 -13.30 18.88
N VAL A 32 1.21 -12.96 20.02
CA VAL A 32 0.23 -13.85 20.68
C VAL A 32 -1.08 -13.91 19.89
N ALA A 33 -1.81 -15.02 20.05
CA ALA A 33 -3.11 -15.18 19.42
C ALA A 33 -4.10 -14.13 19.96
N PRO A 34 -4.93 -13.49 19.10
CA PRO A 34 -6.01 -12.64 19.57
C PRO A 34 -7.07 -13.46 20.33
N VAL A 35 -7.81 -12.79 21.22
CA VAL A 35 -8.72 -13.40 22.20
C VAL A 35 -9.71 -14.40 21.61
N ASN A 36 -10.14 -14.18 20.36
CA ASN A 36 -11.14 -15.00 19.68
C ASN A 36 -10.56 -15.86 18.54
N ALA A 37 -9.25 -16.09 18.53
CA ALA A 37 -8.59 -16.93 17.52
C ALA A 37 -8.02 -18.20 18.14
N ALA A 38 -8.23 -19.33 17.46
CA ALA A 38 -7.71 -20.64 17.88
C ALA A 38 -6.17 -20.72 17.83
N ARG A 39 -5.52 -19.85 17.05
CA ARG A 39 -4.05 -19.75 16.95
C ARG A 39 -3.62 -18.33 16.61
N ALA A 40 -2.33 -18.04 16.80
CA ALA A 40 -1.70 -16.83 16.26
C ALA A 40 -1.62 -16.90 14.72
N PRO A 41 -1.74 -15.76 14.01
CA PRO A 41 -1.58 -15.72 12.57
C PRO A 41 -0.13 -16.00 12.17
N THR A 42 0.03 -16.62 11.00
CA THR A 42 1.33 -16.78 10.33
C THR A 42 1.84 -15.44 9.77
N PRO A 43 3.16 -15.26 9.57
CA PRO A 43 3.69 -14.07 8.92
C PRO A 43 3.03 -13.77 7.56
N GLU A 44 2.72 -14.81 6.78
CA GLU A 44 2.05 -14.68 5.48
C GLU A 44 0.62 -14.17 5.62
N GLU A 45 -0.14 -14.66 6.60
CA GLU A 45 -1.50 -14.18 6.91
C GLU A 45 -1.49 -12.72 7.37
N MET A 46 -0.47 -12.28 8.11
CA MET A 46 -0.33 -10.90 8.59
C MET A 46 -0.05 -9.89 7.46
N LEU A 47 0.48 -10.34 6.33
CA LEU A 47 0.69 -9.49 5.15
C LEU A 47 -0.60 -9.23 4.37
N VAL A 48 -1.68 -9.95 4.66
CA VAL A 48 -2.97 -9.75 4.04
C VAL A 48 -3.73 -8.64 4.79
N PRO A 49 -3.94 -7.47 4.18
CA PRO A 49 -4.68 -6.39 4.82
C PRO A 49 -6.14 -6.82 5.03
N PRO A 50 -6.72 -6.58 6.22
CA PRO A 50 -8.09 -6.95 6.49
C PRO A 50 -9.06 -5.97 5.81
N THR A 51 -10.32 -6.38 5.64
CA THR A 51 -11.32 -5.61 4.87
C THR A 51 -11.55 -4.19 5.42
N GLN A 52 -11.44 -3.98 6.73
CA GLN A 52 -11.53 -2.66 7.34
C GLN A 52 -10.40 -1.72 6.94
N SER A 53 -9.22 -2.24 6.56
CA SER A 53 -8.08 -1.44 6.12
C SER A 53 -8.18 -1.05 4.65
N ILE A 54 -8.88 -1.85 3.84
CA ILE A 54 -9.12 -1.59 2.42
C ILE A 54 -10.61 -1.84 2.13
N PRO A 55 -11.51 -0.98 2.64
CA PRO A 55 -12.93 -1.17 2.45
C PRO A 55 -13.29 -0.98 0.98
N ARG A 56 -13.98 -1.96 0.40
CA ARG A 56 -14.53 -1.83 -0.95
C ARG A 56 -15.77 -0.94 -0.92
N ARG A 57 -15.90 -0.06 -1.91
CA ARG A 57 -17.17 0.64 -2.17
C ARG A 57 -18.17 -0.38 -2.73
N VAL A 58 -19.18 -0.73 -1.95
CA VAL A 58 -20.08 -1.86 -2.25
C VAL A 58 -21.11 -1.48 -3.32
N ASP A 59 -21.65 -0.26 -3.24
CA ASP A 59 -22.75 0.24 -4.09
C ASP A 59 -22.37 1.48 -4.90
N ASP A 60 -21.08 1.73 -5.11
CA ASP A 60 -20.64 2.85 -5.95
C ASP A 60 -20.62 2.43 -7.43
N PRO A 61 -21.50 2.99 -8.29
CA PRO A 61 -21.45 2.72 -9.73
C PRO A 61 -20.15 3.25 -10.36
N ILE A 62 -19.46 4.18 -9.71
CA ILE A 62 -18.21 4.77 -10.17
C ILE A 62 -17.03 4.04 -9.50
N ARG A 63 -16.41 3.12 -10.25
CA ARG A 63 -15.27 2.31 -9.77
C ARG A 63 -13.90 2.97 -9.97
N SER A 64 -13.84 4.03 -10.75
CA SER A 64 -12.62 4.78 -11.07
C SER A 64 -12.94 6.26 -11.21
N SER A 65 -11.95 7.12 -10.96
CA SER A 65 -12.11 8.56 -11.22
C SER A 65 -12.45 8.79 -12.70
N GLN A 66 -13.46 9.61 -12.94
CA GLN A 66 -13.83 10.09 -14.27
C GLN A 66 -13.63 11.61 -14.32
N GLU A 67 -13.41 12.15 -15.52
CA GLU A 67 -13.35 13.60 -15.73
C GLU A 67 -14.67 14.24 -15.28
N ARG A 68 -14.58 15.34 -14.53
CA ARG A 68 -15.77 16.03 -14.04
C ARG A 68 -16.33 16.92 -15.15
N PRO A 69 -17.64 16.87 -15.45
CA PRO A 69 -18.22 17.84 -16.37
C PRO A 69 -18.06 19.25 -15.83
N ASP A 70 -18.06 20.23 -16.73
CA ASP A 70 -17.97 21.64 -16.37
C ASP A 70 -19.08 22.01 -15.36
N ASP A 71 -18.67 22.62 -14.24
CA ASP A 71 -19.58 22.93 -13.14
C ASP A 71 -20.33 24.23 -13.43
N ARG A 72 -21.60 24.11 -13.76
CA ARG A 72 -22.50 25.24 -14.05
C ARG A 72 -22.63 26.24 -12.90
N PHE A 73 -22.25 25.84 -11.68
CA PHE A 73 -22.27 26.68 -10.48
C PHE A 73 -20.89 27.24 -10.12
N ASN A 74 -19.84 26.94 -10.89
CA ASN A 74 -18.53 27.57 -10.77
C ASN A 74 -18.56 28.97 -11.40
N LEU A 75 -19.41 29.83 -10.84
CA LEU A 75 -19.61 31.19 -11.29
C LEU A 75 -18.45 32.09 -10.85
N PRO A 76 -18.03 33.07 -11.66
CA PRO A 76 -17.04 34.05 -11.23
C PRO A 76 -17.57 34.89 -10.05
N PRO A 77 -16.68 35.41 -9.18
CA PRO A 77 -17.09 36.26 -8.06
C PRO A 77 -17.81 37.53 -8.55
N PRO A 78 -18.74 38.11 -7.74
CA PRO A 78 -19.45 39.32 -8.12
C PRO A 78 -18.47 40.49 -8.29
N LYS A 79 -18.73 41.36 -9.26
CA LYS A 79 -17.98 42.62 -9.41
C LYS A 79 -18.33 43.52 -8.21
N ARG A 80 -17.30 44.11 -7.60
CA ARG A 80 -17.47 45.11 -6.54
C ARG A 80 -18.06 46.39 -7.09
#